data_AF-A0AA89Q6E8-F1
#
_entry.id   AF-A0AA89Q6E8-F1
#
_cell.length_a   1.000
_cell.length_b   1.000
_cell.length_c   1.000
_cell.angle_alpha   90.00
_cell.angle_beta   90.00
_cell.angle_gamma   90.00
#
_symmetry.space_group_name_H-M   'P 1'
#
loop_
_entity.id
_entity.type
_entity.pdbx_description
1 polymer ?
#
loop_
_entity_poly.entity_id
_entity_poly.type
_entity_poly.pdbx_seq_one_letter_code
_entity_poly.pdbx_strand_id
1 'polypeptide(L)' 'MEKTRTQFYVVKRGDNLTKIARMHHVTLDQILEWNPQIEDPDVIHPGQRIRVAPPRGEGGEDGEYETTPFQGQTSSKRQ' A
#
# COMPACT_ATOMS: atom_id res chain seq x y z
N MET A 1 -9.54 -15.44 -20.81
CA MET A 1 -9.14 -14.03 -20.97
C MET A 1 -9.49 -13.32 -19.68
N GLU A 2 -8.59 -13.30 -18.70
CA GLU A 2 -8.90 -12.67 -17.41
C GLU A 2 -8.76 -11.16 -17.56
N LYS A 3 -9.88 -10.45 -17.40
CA LYS A 3 -9.94 -9.00 -17.41
C LYS A 3 -9.35 -8.50 -16.08
N THR A 4 -8.03 -8.32 -16.02
CA THR A 4 -7.38 -7.73 -14.85
C THR A 4 -7.79 -6.27 -14.77
N ARG A 5 -8.77 -5.98 -13.91
CA ARG A 5 -9.20 -4.61 -13.62
C ARG A 5 -8.10 -3.99 -12.76
N THR A 6 -7.41 -2.98 -13.28
CA THR A 6 -6.53 -2.13 -12.47
C THR A 6 -7.28 -1.70 -11.22
N GLN A 7 -6.85 -2.21 -10.05
CA GLN A 7 -7.54 -1.95 -8.80
C GLN A 7 -6.99 -0.67 -8.19
N PHE A 8 -7.88 0.32 -8.09
CA PHE A 8 -7.61 1.58 -7.44
C PHE A 8 -8.37 1.62 -6.11
N TYR A 9 -7.66 1.98 -5.04
CA TYR A 9 -8.22 2.22 -3.73
C TYR A 9 -8.35 3.71 -3.48
N VAL A 10 -9.50 4.15 -2.96
CA VAL A 10 -9.69 5.54 -2.52
C VAL A 10 -9.46 5.57 -1.01
N VAL A 11 -8.39 6.25 -0.60
CA VAL A 11 -8.02 6.40 0.82
C VAL A 11 -9.19 7.00 1.59
N LYS A 12 -9.55 6.43 2.74
CA LYS A 12 -10.51 7.03 3.65
C LYS A 12 -9.81 7.64 4.84
N ARG A 13 -10.51 8.51 5.56
CA ARG A 13 -9.96 9.22 6.71
C ARG A 13 -9.58 8.20 7.80
N GLY A 14 -8.31 8.15 8.16
CA GLY A 14 -7.77 7.20 9.14
C GLY A 14 -7.18 5.92 8.55
N ASP A 15 -7.20 5.77 7.22
CA ASP A 15 -6.38 4.77 6.54
C ASP A 15 -4.93 5.24 6.43
N ASN A 16 -4.05 4.25 6.32
CA ASN A 16 -2.62 4.41 6.13
C ASN A 16 -2.13 3.43 5.06
N LEU A 17 -1.07 3.81 4.34
CA LEU A 17 -0.52 3.02 3.24
C LEU A 17 -0.15 1.60 3.69
N THR A 18 0.38 1.46 4.91
CA THR A 18 0.69 0.15 5.49
C THR A 18 -0.54 -0.74 5.64
N LYS A 19 -1.69 -0.21 6.07
CA LYS A 19 -2.94 -1.00 6.15
C LYS A 19 -3.43 -1.39 4.77
N ILE A 20 -3.39 -0.46 3.82
CA ILE A 20 -3.83 -0.70 2.44
C ILE A 20 -2.95 -1.77 1.80
N ALA A 21 -1.63 -1.68 1.95
CA ALA A 21 -0.68 -2.67 1.48
C ALA A 21 -0.98 -4.06 2.03
N ARG A 22 -1.17 -4.16 3.35
CA ARG A 22 -1.52 -5.42 4.02
C ARG A 22 -2.86 -6.00 3.57
N MET A 23 -3.88 -5.16 3.34
CA MET A 23 -5.19 -5.61 2.83
C MET A 23 -5.09 -6.19 1.42
N HIS A 24 -4.17 -5.68 0.61
CA HIS A 24 -3.99 -6.10 -0.76
C HIS A 24 -2.85 -7.12 -0.92
N HIS A 25 -2.23 -7.58 0.16
CA HIS A 25 -1.09 -8.50 0.16
C HIS A 25 0.08 -8.00 -0.70
N VAL A 26 0.32 -6.69 -0.68
CA VAL A 26 1.42 -6.03 -1.39
C VAL A 26 2.31 -5.30 -0.40
N THR A 27 3.53 -4.97 -0.80
CA THR A 27 4.45 -4.19 0.03
C THR A 27 4.26 -2.69 -0.16
N LEU A 28 4.73 -1.89 0.80
CA LEU A 28 4.73 -0.44 0.68
C LEU A 28 5.54 0.00 -0.55
N ASP A 29 6.68 -0.66 -0.77
CA ASP A 29 7.57 -0.45 -1.90
C ASP A 29 6.84 -0.67 -3.23
N GLN A 30 6.15 -1.79 -3.39
CA GLN A 30 5.32 -2.07 -4.57
C GLN A 30 4.23 -1.00 -4.80
N ILE A 31 3.59 -0.52 -3.72
CA ILE A 31 2.62 0.58 -3.87
C ILE A 31 3.31 1.86 -4.32
N LEU A 32 4.48 2.20 -3.79
CA LEU A 32 5.24 3.38 -4.20
C LEU A 32 5.70 3.27 -5.66
N GLU A 33 6.17 2.10 -6.08
CA GLU A 33 6.52 1.81 -7.48
C GLU A 33 5.33 2.04 -8.41
N TRP A 34 4.13 1.64 -8.00
CA TRP A 34 2.91 1.82 -8.80
C TRP A 34 2.30 3.22 -8.71
N ASN A 35 2.71 4.01 -7.70
CA ASN A 35 2.21 5.34 -7.42
C ASN A 35 3.36 6.33 -7.25
N PRO A 36 4.06 6.69 -8.33
CA PRO A 36 5.14 7.67 -8.29
C PRO A 36 4.65 9.07 -7.87
N GLN A 37 3.34 9.31 -7.82
CA GLN A 37 2.77 10.54 -7.28
C GLN A 37 2.79 10.64 -5.74
N ILE A 38 3.19 9.59 -5.04
CA ILE A 38 3.30 9.57 -3.58
C ILE A 38 4.76 9.75 -3.22
N GLU A 39 5.12 10.95 -2.78
CA GLU A 39 6.47 11.25 -2.32
C GLU A 39 6.69 10.72 -0.89
N ASP A 40 5.66 10.82 -0.04
CA ASP A 40 5.69 10.40 1.35
C ASP A 40 4.66 9.28 1.64
N PRO A 41 5.11 8.05 1.94
CA PRO A 41 4.20 6.95 2.27
C PRO A 41 3.50 7.11 3.64
N ASP A 42 4.00 7.97 4.51
CA ASP A 42 3.36 8.25 5.80
C ASP A 42 2.28 9.34 5.68
N VAL A 43 2.32 10.15 4.61
CA VAL A 43 1.45 11.31 4.40
C VAL A 43 0.48 11.04 3.25
N ILE A 44 -0.65 10.40 3.55
CA ILE A 44 -1.74 10.21 2.59
C ILE A 44 -3.00 10.97 2.98
N HIS A 45 -3.73 11.43 1.96
CA HIS A 45 -4.95 12.21 2.16
C HIS A 45 -6.20 11.40 1.83
N PRO A 46 -7.27 11.52 2.64
CA PRO A 46 -8.55 10.90 2.31
C PRO A 46 -9.10 11.47 0.98
N GLY A 47 -9.57 10.59 0.11
CA GLY A 47 -9.99 10.91 -1.26
C GLY A 47 -8.91 10.66 -2.31
N GLN A 48 -7.67 10.37 -1.91
CA GLN A 48 -6.58 10.06 -2.83
C GLN A 48 -6.77 8.69 -3.47
N ARG A 49 -6.55 8.60 -4.79
CA ARG A 49 -6.62 7.36 -5.56
C ARG A 49 -5.25 6.71 -5.58
N ILE A 50 -5.13 5.55 -4.94
CA ILE A 50 -3.91 4.77 -4.82
C ILE A 50 -4.07 3.50 -5.65
N ARG A 51 -3.09 3.22 -6.48
CA ARG A 51 -3.01 1.97 -7.22
C ARG A 51 -2.49 0.88 -6.29
N VAL A 52 -3.27 -0.18 -6.14
CA VAL A 52 -2.97 -1.28 -5.19
C VAL A 52 -2.78 -2.61 -5.91
N ALA A 53 -2.61 -2.58 -7.23
CA ALA A 53 -2.42 -3.77 -8.05
C ALA A 53 -1.37 -3.52 -9.15
N PRO A 54 -0.54 -4.55 -9.46
CA PRO A 54 0.53 -4.43 -10.43
C PRO A 54 0.03 -4.16 -11.85
N PRO A 55 0.77 -3.37 -12.65
CA PRO A 55 0.60 -3.31 -14.11
C PRO A 55 1.03 -4.64 -14.73
N ARG A 56 0.12 -5.61 -14.79
CA ARG A 56 0.16 -6.86 -15.58
C ARG A 56 1.56 -7.38 -15.93
N GLY A 57 1.99 -8.41 -15.21
CA GLY A 57 3.14 -9.22 -15.61
C GLY A 57 3.27 -10.49 -14.80
N GLU A 58 3.17 -10.40 -13.48
CA GLU A 58 3.53 -11.51 -12.60
C GLU A 58 2.51 -11.60 -11.47
N GLY A 59 1.55 -12.51 -11.65
CA GLY A 59 0.91 -13.16 -10.51
C GLY A 59 1.83 -14.27 -10.04
N GLY A 60 2.97 -13.89 -9.47
CA GLY A 60 3.76 -14.77 -8.61
C GLY A 60 3.15 -14.62 -7.22
N GLU A 61 2.42 -15.63 -6.76
CA GLU A 61 2.98 -16.72 -5.96
C GLU A 61 3.13 -16.24 -4.51
N ASP A 62 2.29 -16.85 -3.66
CA ASP A 62 2.42 -17.11 -2.22
C ASP A 62 3.73 -16.67 -1.52
N GLY A 63 4.05 -15.39 -1.63
CA GLY A 63 5.19 -14.77 -0.98
C GLY A 63 4.86 -14.60 0.50
N GLU A 64 5.44 -15.47 1.31
CA GLU A 64 5.59 -15.33 2.75
C GLU A 64 5.79 -13.85 3.09
N TYR A 65 4.78 -13.25 3.74
CA TYR A 65 4.88 -11.89 4.25
C TYR A 65 5.89 -11.97 5.40
N GLU A 66 7.18 -11.88 5.10
CA GLU A 66 8.17 -11.65 6.14
C GLU A 66 7.78 -10.33 6.78
N THR A 67 7.21 -10.42 7.98
CA THR A 67 6.90 -9.28 8.83
C THR A 67 8.24 -8.68 9.24
N THR A 68 8.90 -8.01 8.32
CA THR A 68 9.98 -7.08 8.66
C THR A 68 9.36 -6.12 9.66
N PRO A 69 9.89 -6.07 10.90
CA PRO A 69 9.31 -5.21 11.92
C PRO A 69 9.44 -3.78 11.41
N PHE A 70 8.30 -3.17 11.07
CA PHE A 70 8.22 -1.75 10.72
C PHE A 70 8.77 -0.98 11.93
N GLN A 71 10.01 -0.54 11.81
CA GLN A 71 10.74 0.07 12.90
C GLN A 71 10.22 1.50 13.07
N GLY A 72 9.21 1.62 13.92
CA GLY A 72 8.91 2.78 14.75
C GLY A 72 8.54 4.08 14.03
N GLN A 73 7.25 4.41 14.04
CA GLN A 73 6.75 5.76 14.40
C GLN A 73 5.36 5.65 15.03
N THR A 74 5.28 5.25 16.30
CA THR A 74 4.21 5.75 17.18
C THR A 74 4.87 6.64 18.22
N SER A 75 5.35 7.80 17.78
CA SER A 75 5.62 8.91 18.70
C SER A 75 4.30 9.43 19.25
N SER A 76 3.71 8.69 20.20
CA SER A 76 2.76 9.24 21.15
C SER A 76 3.44 9.27 22.51
N LYS A 77 4.34 10.25 22.65
CA LYS A 77 4.68 10.77 23.97
C LYS A 77 3.49 11.59 24.47
N ARG A 78 2.59 10.92 25.19
CA ARG A 78 1.72 11.52 26.19
C ARG A 78 1.51 10.52 27.32
N GLN A 79 2.44 10.51 28.26
CA GLN A 79 2.19 10.78 29.68
C GLN A 79 3.52 11.03 30.39
#